data_AF-A0A124JWF4-F1
#
_entry.id   AF-A0A124JWF4-F1
#
_cell.length_a   1.000
_cell.length_b   1.000
_cell.length_c   1.000
_cell.angle_alpha   90.00
_cell.angle_beta   90.00
_cell.angle_gamma   90.00
#
_symmetry.space_group_name_H-M   'P 1'
#
loop_
_entity.id
_entity.type
_entity.pdbx_description
1 polymer ?
#
loop_
_entity_poly.entity_id
_entity_poly.type
_entity_poly.pdbx_seq_one_letter_code
_entity_poly.pdbx_strand_id
1 'polypeptide(L)'
;MQRTVVLPDRAAALAALERRDRAHAFAAADLVAFDEARAAMQAGCRFLIARGADRRAFVPPPVIGIRQACNCLKELDRFLIVMIDACVAADSAPHGSRAVYVREGDAAGRLRRNRALHDAFARDIPRLRAIGRIRALSLGDAPAEAGCRPMADLALATMGHDPADQAEGAAFTLGHGTLAVIAAYYLALADRLHAILLDR
;
A
#
# COMPACT_ATOMS: atom_id res chain seq x y z
N MET A 1 -14.10 -36.71 51.86
CA MET A 1 -14.06 -35.77 50.72
C MET A 1 -12.74 -35.94 49.99
N GLN A 2 -12.71 -36.70 48.89
CA GLN A 2 -11.52 -36.85 48.06
C GLN A 2 -11.57 -35.81 46.92
N ARG A 3 -10.54 -34.96 46.83
CA ARG A 3 -10.36 -34.01 45.73
C ARG A 3 -9.64 -34.72 44.59
N THR A 4 -10.36 -35.00 43.50
CA THR A 4 -9.79 -35.50 42.26
C THR A 4 -9.03 -34.36 41.58
N VAL A 5 -7.70 -34.45 41.52
CA VAL A 5 -6.86 -33.53 40.73
C VAL A 5 -6.97 -33.99 39.27
N VAL A 6 -7.72 -33.24 38.47
CA VAL A 6 -7.77 -33.44 37.02
C VAL A 6 -6.48 -32.91 36.43
N LEU A 7 -5.55 -33.81 36.10
CA LEU A 7 -4.37 -33.48 35.31
C LEU A 7 -4.85 -33.03 33.91
N PRO A 8 -4.45 -31.82 33.43
CA PRO A 8 -4.83 -31.37 32.11
C PRO A 8 -4.26 -32.35 31.07
N ASP A 9 -5.10 -32.70 30.09
CA ASP A 9 -4.76 -33.58 28.98
C ASP A 9 -3.48 -33.08 28.30
N ARG A 10 -2.41 -33.86 28.43
CA ARG A 10 -1.06 -33.51 27.97
C ARG A 10 -1.03 -33.29 26.45
N ALA A 11 -1.92 -33.95 25.70
CA ALA A 11 -2.09 -33.73 24.27
C ALA A 11 -2.70 -32.36 23.96
N ALA A 12 -3.68 -31.91 24.75
CA ALA A 12 -4.26 -30.57 24.62
C ALA A 12 -3.25 -29.46 24.95
N ALA A 13 -2.38 -29.69 25.94
CA ALA A 13 -1.30 -28.77 26.30
C ALA A 13 -0.23 -28.66 25.20
N LEU A 14 0.18 -29.78 24.60
CA LEU A 14 1.12 -29.79 23.47
C LEU A 14 0.52 -29.14 22.21
N ALA A 15 -0.74 -29.44 21.89
CA ALA A 15 -1.44 -28.78 20.77
C ALA A 15 -1.66 -27.27 21.00
N ALA A 16 -1.77 -26.82 22.27
CA ALA A 16 -1.79 -25.41 22.61
C ALA A 16 -0.41 -24.76 22.43
N LEU A 17 0.67 -25.46 22.80
CA LEU A 17 2.04 -25.00 22.60
C LEU A 17 2.38 -24.88 21.11
N GLU A 18 2.07 -25.90 20.30
CA GLU A 18 2.29 -25.88 18.85
C GLU A 18 1.46 -24.81 18.13
N ARG A 19 0.26 -24.51 18.62
CA ARG A 19 -0.54 -23.40 18.11
C ARG A 19 0.08 -22.06 18.46
N ARG A 20 0.65 -21.94 19.66
CA ARG A 20 1.34 -20.73 20.13
C ARG A 20 2.64 -20.52 19.37
N ASP A 21 3.44 -21.56 19.15
CA ASP A 21 4.68 -21.50 18.37
C ASP A 21 4.38 -21.17 16.90
N ARG A 22 3.32 -21.76 16.31
CA ARG A 22 2.86 -21.37 14.96
C ARG A 22 2.38 -19.92 14.90
N ALA A 23 1.69 -19.43 15.93
CA ALA A 23 1.24 -18.04 16.00
C ALA A 23 2.43 -17.07 16.11
N HIS A 24 3.45 -17.40 16.92
CA HIS A 24 4.67 -16.60 17.04
C HIS A 24 5.54 -16.66 15.78
N ALA A 25 5.68 -17.82 15.15
CA ALA A 25 6.39 -17.97 13.88
C ALA A 25 5.70 -17.22 12.74
N PHE A 26 4.36 -17.24 12.71
CA PHE A 26 3.56 -16.46 11.77
C PHE A 26 3.77 -14.95 11.96
N ALA A 27 3.73 -14.47 13.22
CA ALA A 27 4.01 -13.07 13.53
C ALA A 27 5.45 -12.65 13.12
N ALA A 28 6.45 -13.52 13.31
CA ALA A 28 7.82 -13.24 12.88
C ALA A 28 7.96 -13.19 11.35
N ALA A 29 7.29 -14.09 10.62
CA ALA A 29 7.31 -14.11 9.16
C ALA A 29 6.61 -12.86 8.57
N ASP A 30 5.51 -12.41 9.16
CA ASP A 30 4.79 -11.19 8.75
C ASP A 30 5.64 -9.94 8.99
N LEU A 31 6.42 -9.89 10.08
CA LEU A 31 7.37 -8.80 10.35
C LEU A 31 8.51 -8.76 9.33
N VAL A 32 9.07 -9.92 8.97
CA VAL A 32 10.10 -10.00 7.92
C VAL A 32 9.54 -9.54 6.58
N ALA A 33 8.35 -10.03 6.19
CA ALA A 33 7.70 -9.62 4.94
C ALA A 33 7.35 -8.11 4.95
N PHE A 34 6.98 -7.57 6.10
CA PHE A 34 6.76 -6.14 6.29
C PHE A 34 8.05 -5.34 6.05
N ASP A 35 9.15 -5.71 6.68
CA ASP A 35 10.43 -5.01 6.57
C ASP A 35 11.02 -5.10 5.16
N GLU A 36 10.90 -6.25 4.50
CA GLU A 36 11.29 -6.43 3.10
C GLU A 36 10.45 -5.57 2.17
N ALA A 37 9.12 -5.57 2.34
CA ALA A 37 8.22 -4.72 1.56
C ALA A 37 8.52 -3.24 1.77
N ARG A 38 8.78 -2.83 3.02
CA ARG A 38 9.17 -1.45 3.35
C ARG A 38 10.49 -1.08 2.70
N ALA A 39 11.53 -1.91 2.81
CA ALA A 39 12.83 -1.64 2.21
C ALA A 39 12.74 -1.51 0.68
N ALA A 40 12.01 -2.41 0.01
CA ALA A 40 11.78 -2.35 -1.43
C ALA A 40 11.00 -1.08 -1.83
N MET A 41 9.95 -0.75 -1.08
CA MET A 41 9.14 0.45 -1.30
C MET A 41 9.96 1.73 -1.11
N GLN A 42 10.80 1.82 -0.07
CA GLN A 42 11.69 2.94 0.17
C GLN A 42 12.70 3.11 -0.95
N ALA A 43 13.34 2.01 -1.40
CA ALA A 43 14.26 2.03 -2.52
C ALA A 43 13.59 2.51 -3.82
N GLY A 44 12.40 1.98 -4.13
CA GLY A 44 11.61 2.38 -5.29
C GLY A 44 11.20 3.86 -5.23
N CYS A 45 10.72 4.33 -4.08
CA CYS A 45 10.34 5.73 -3.90
C CYS A 45 11.54 6.67 -4.09
N ARG A 46 12.68 6.36 -3.48
CA ARG A 46 13.93 7.15 -3.61
C ARG A 46 14.41 7.20 -5.07
N PHE A 47 14.33 6.08 -5.78
CA PHE A 47 14.66 6.03 -7.21
C PHE A 47 13.76 6.97 -8.02
N LEU A 48 12.44 6.93 -7.80
CA LEU A 48 11.48 7.79 -8.51
C LEU A 48 11.68 9.28 -8.18
N ILE A 49 11.97 9.60 -6.91
CA ILE A 49 12.28 10.97 -6.47
C ILE A 49 13.55 11.48 -7.14
N ALA A 50 14.63 10.70 -7.13
CA ALA A 50 15.89 11.06 -7.78
C ALA A 50 15.70 11.26 -9.29
N ARG A 51 14.94 10.37 -9.94
CA ARG A 51 14.60 10.48 -11.36
C ARG A 51 13.79 11.74 -11.66
N GLY A 52 12.83 12.12 -10.82
CA GLY A 52 12.05 13.35 -11.00
C GLY A 52 12.86 14.64 -10.82
N ALA A 53 13.98 14.58 -10.08
CA ALA A 53 14.91 15.70 -9.96
C ALA A 53 15.85 15.83 -11.17
N ASP A 54 16.05 14.76 -11.94
CA ASP A 54 16.91 14.76 -13.11
C ASP A 54 16.23 15.39 -14.34
N ARG A 55 16.53 16.67 -14.59
CA ARG A 55 16.03 17.41 -15.76
C ARG A 55 16.54 16.88 -17.10
N ARG A 56 17.53 15.99 -17.10
CA ARG A 56 18.09 15.35 -18.30
C ARG A 56 17.51 13.96 -18.55
N ALA A 57 16.59 13.51 -17.69
CA ALA A 57 15.96 12.21 -17.84
C ALA A 57 15.28 12.10 -19.20
N PHE A 58 15.50 10.97 -19.87
CA PHE A 58 14.84 10.66 -21.13
C PHE A 58 13.32 10.68 -20.96
N VAL A 59 12.63 11.50 -21.76
CA VAL A 59 11.17 11.55 -21.80
C VAL A 59 10.68 10.54 -22.84
N PRO A 60 10.11 9.39 -22.42
CA PRO A 60 9.57 8.42 -23.35
C PRO A 60 8.35 8.98 -24.07
N PRO A 61 7.96 8.41 -25.23
CA PRO A 61 6.68 8.71 -25.87
C PRO A 61 5.51 8.58 -24.88
N PRO A 62 4.48 9.44 -24.95
CA PRO A 62 3.43 9.54 -23.93
C PRO A 62 2.80 8.21 -23.51
N VAL A 63 2.45 7.35 -24.48
CA VAL A 63 1.86 6.02 -24.22
C VAL A 63 2.78 5.12 -23.40
N ILE A 64 4.08 5.11 -23.73
CA ILE A 64 5.08 4.33 -23.01
C ILE A 64 5.32 4.92 -21.62
N GLY A 65 5.41 6.25 -21.52
CA GLY A 65 5.60 6.97 -20.26
C GLY A 65 4.46 6.70 -19.26
N ILE A 66 3.21 6.79 -19.71
CA ILE A 66 2.03 6.50 -18.89
C ILE A 66 2.04 5.05 -18.39
N ARG A 67 2.33 4.09 -19.28
CA ARG A 67 2.40 2.66 -18.90
C ARG A 67 3.49 2.41 -17.87
N GLN A 68 4.69 2.97 -18.08
CA GLN A 68 5.78 2.86 -17.11
C GLN A 68 5.42 3.48 -15.76
N ALA A 69 4.85 4.69 -15.76
CA ALA A 69 4.42 5.36 -14.53
C ALA A 69 3.37 4.54 -13.79
N CYS A 70 2.39 3.98 -14.49
CA CYS A 70 1.33 3.19 -13.86
C CYS A 70 1.80 1.83 -13.36
N ASN A 71 2.78 1.22 -14.02
CA ASN A 71 3.46 0.04 -13.48
C ASN A 71 4.20 0.39 -12.18
N CYS A 72 4.87 1.55 -12.12
CA CYS A 72 5.50 2.01 -10.88
C CYS A 72 4.46 2.20 -9.76
N LEU A 73 3.35 2.88 -10.06
CA LEU A 73 2.25 3.08 -9.09
C LEU A 73 1.62 1.75 -8.66
N LYS A 74 1.49 0.77 -9.57
CA LYS A 74 1.01 -0.58 -9.24
C LYS A 74 1.91 -1.25 -8.22
N GLU A 75 3.22 -1.23 -8.43
CA GLU A 75 4.18 -1.84 -7.50
C GLU A 75 4.22 -1.12 -6.15
N LEU A 76 4.20 0.22 -6.12
CA LEU A 76 4.12 0.97 -4.87
C LEU A 76 2.87 0.60 -4.06
N ASP A 77 1.72 0.48 -4.72
CA ASP A 77 0.47 0.11 -4.08
C ASP A 77 0.48 -1.36 -3.61
N ARG A 78 1.14 -2.25 -4.35
CA ARG A 78 1.35 -3.65 -3.96
C ARG A 78 2.16 -3.74 -2.67
N PHE A 79 3.28 -3.02 -2.56
CA PHE A 79 4.08 -3.01 -1.32
C PHE A 79 3.29 -2.40 -0.16
N LEU A 80 2.57 -1.30 -0.39
CA LEU A 80 1.75 -0.68 0.65
C LEU A 80 0.68 -1.65 1.18
N ILE A 81 0.05 -2.45 0.30
CA ILE A 81 -0.93 -3.46 0.70
C ILE A 81 -0.30 -4.53 1.59
N VAL A 82 0.90 -5.03 1.25
CA VAL A 82 1.61 -6.01 2.08
C VAL A 82 1.87 -5.43 3.48
N MET A 83 2.30 -4.18 3.55
CA MET A 83 2.54 -3.49 4.83
C MET A 83 1.26 -3.32 5.64
N ILE A 84 0.15 -2.92 4.99
CA ILE A 84 -1.16 -2.81 5.64
C ILE A 84 -1.61 -4.17 6.17
N ASP A 85 -1.51 -5.23 5.36
CA ASP A 85 -1.93 -6.57 5.73
C ASP A 85 -1.15 -7.09 6.95
N ALA A 86 0.16 -6.86 7.00
CA ALA A 86 0.98 -7.20 8.16
C ALA A 86 0.60 -6.38 9.41
N CYS A 87 0.27 -5.09 9.27
CA CYS A 87 -0.24 -4.29 10.39
C CYS A 87 -1.59 -4.82 10.92
N VAL A 88 -2.47 -5.26 10.01
CA VAL A 88 -3.76 -5.88 10.38
C VAL A 88 -3.55 -7.24 11.05
N ALA A 89 -2.61 -8.05 10.56
CA ALA A 89 -2.24 -9.33 11.14
C ALA A 89 -1.67 -9.16 12.55
N ALA A 90 -0.89 -8.11 12.79
CA ALA A 90 -0.39 -7.77 14.13
C ALA A 90 -1.51 -7.39 15.13
N ASP A 91 -2.60 -6.78 14.67
CA ASP A 91 -3.76 -6.43 15.51
C ASP A 91 -4.72 -7.60 15.76
N SER A 92 -4.73 -8.60 14.89
CA SER A 92 -5.74 -9.65 14.89
C SER A 92 -5.20 -10.91 15.54
N ALA A 93 -5.90 -11.46 16.54
CA ALA A 93 -5.64 -12.83 17.01
C ALA A 93 -5.68 -13.79 15.80
N PRO A 94 -4.90 -14.90 15.79
CA PRO A 94 -4.75 -15.77 14.62
C PRO A 94 -6.06 -16.49 14.31
N HIS A 95 -6.96 -15.83 13.58
CA HIS A 95 -8.19 -16.40 13.09
C HIS A 95 -7.97 -16.62 11.60
N GLY A 96 -8.04 -17.90 11.20
CA GLY A 96 -7.68 -18.46 9.89
C GLY A 96 -8.57 -18.01 8.73
N SER A 97 -8.85 -16.72 8.61
CA SER A 97 -9.60 -16.10 7.54
C SER A 97 -8.64 -15.22 6.74
N ARG A 98 -7.80 -15.85 5.91
CA ARG A 98 -7.04 -15.15 4.87
C ARG A 98 -8.05 -14.39 4.01
N ALA A 99 -7.95 -13.06 4.03
CA ALA A 99 -8.93 -12.13 3.52
C ALA A 99 -9.43 -12.49 2.10
N VAL A 100 -10.75 -12.36 1.92
CA VAL A 100 -11.46 -12.25 0.65
C VAL A 100 -10.60 -11.51 -0.38
N TYR A 101 -10.40 -12.12 -1.55
CA TYR A 101 -9.76 -11.53 -2.72
C TYR A 101 -10.34 -10.14 -2.98
N VAL A 102 -9.65 -9.10 -2.50
CA VAL A 102 -9.92 -7.72 -2.92
C VAL A 102 -9.02 -7.43 -4.08
N ARG A 103 -9.63 -6.80 -5.09
CA ARG A 103 -9.03 -6.36 -6.35
C ARG A 103 -7.57 -5.97 -6.15
N GLU A 104 -6.71 -6.52 -7.01
CA GLU A 104 -5.27 -6.22 -7.03
C GLU A 104 -5.06 -4.69 -6.99
N GLY A 105 -4.34 -4.20 -5.98
CA GLY A 105 -4.00 -2.78 -5.84
C GLY A 105 -5.15 -1.86 -5.37
N ASP A 106 -5.81 -2.15 -4.24
CA ASP A 106 -6.67 -1.16 -3.57
C ASP A 106 -6.26 -0.94 -2.11
N ALA A 107 -5.13 -0.23 -1.90
CA ALA A 107 -4.68 0.13 -0.56
C ALA A 107 -5.72 0.98 0.20
N ALA A 108 -6.44 1.87 -0.48
CA ALA A 108 -7.48 2.69 0.14
C ALA A 108 -8.64 1.83 0.68
N GLY A 109 -9.09 0.84 -0.10
CA GLY A 109 -10.10 -0.12 0.33
C GLY A 109 -9.60 -1.06 1.43
N ARG A 110 -8.29 -1.36 1.49
CA ARG A 110 -7.70 -2.10 2.61
C ARG A 110 -7.71 -1.29 3.90
N LEU A 111 -7.26 -0.04 3.87
CA LEU A 111 -7.30 0.87 5.03
C LEU A 111 -8.73 1.04 5.56
N ARG A 112 -9.73 1.19 4.68
CA ARG A 112 -11.14 1.34 5.08
C ARG A 112 -11.73 0.15 5.83
N ARG A 113 -11.18 -1.06 5.65
CA ARG A 113 -11.72 -2.28 6.25
C ARG A 113 -11.21 -2.54 7.67
N ASN A 114 -10.07 -1.96 8.05
CA ASN A 114 -9.56 -2.01 9.42
C ASN A 114 -9.84 -0.66 10.10
N ARG A 115 -10.65 -0.65 11.17
CA ARG A 115 -11.07 0.61 11.82
C ARG A 115 -9.89 1.42 12.38
N ALA A 116 -8.92 0.77 13.02
CA ALA A 116 -7.76 1.45 13.61
C ALA A 116 -6.90 2.12 12.53
N LEU A 117 -6.62 1.41 11.44
CA LEU A 117 -5.88 1.96 10.31
C LEU A 117 -6.71 3.00 9.53
N HIS A 118 -8.01 2.80 9.38
CA HIS A 118 -8.90 3.80 8.76
C HIS A 118 -8.79 5.14 9.48
N ASP A 119 -8.88 5.13 10.81
CA ASP A 119 -8.85 6.36 11.61
C ASP A 119 -7.45 7.01 11.55
N ALA A 120 -6.39 6.20 11.60
CA ALA A 120 -5.01 6.67 11.46
C ALA A 120 -4.69 7.28 10.08
N PHE A 121 -5.38 6.84 9.02
CA PHE A 121 -5.11 7.24 7.63
C PHE A 121 -6.30 7.91 6.94
N ALA A 122 -7.28 8.44 7.68
CA ALA A 122 -8.53 8.97 7.12
C ALA A 122 -8.30 10.09 6.09
N ARG A 123 -7.26 10.92 6.30
CA ARG A 123 -6.86 12.02 5.39
C ARG A 123 -6.15 11.54 4.13
N ASP A 124 -5.59 10.33 4.15
CA ASP A 124 -4.79 9.75 3.08
C ASP A 124 -5.66 8.98 2.06
N ILE A 125 -6.82 8.48 2.52
CA ILE A 125 -7.75 7.67 1.72
C ILE A 125 -8.19 8.39 0.42
N PRO A 126 -8.61 9.67 0.42
CA PRO A 126 -9.00 10.35 -0.82
C PRO A 126 -7.87 10.39 -1.86
N ARG A 127 -6.64 10.64 -1.40
CA ARG A 127 -5.44 10.71 -2.24
C ARG A 127 -5.07 9.36 -2.83
N LEU A 128 -5.10 8.29 -2.01
CA LEU A 128 -4.90 6.92 -2.49
C LEU A 128 -5.95 6.50 -3.52
N ARG A 129 -7.23 6.87 -3.32
CA ARG A 129 -8.29 6.60 -4.31
C ARG A 129 -8.05 7.32 -5.63
N ALA A 130 -7.59 8.57 -5.61
CA ALA A 130 -7.24 9.29 -6.83
C ALA A 130 -6.08 8.62 -7.58
N ILE A 131 -5.03 8.21 -6.86
CA ILE A 131 -3.90 7.46 -7.45
C ILE A 131 -4.39 6.14 -8.07
N GLY A 132 -5.27 5.41 -7.37
CA GLY A 132 -5.88 4.18 -7.90
C GLY A 132 -6.69 4.40 -9.19
N ARG A 133 -7.46 5.49 -9.28
CA ARG A 133 -8.19 5.87 -10.50
C ARG A 133 -7.27 6.25 -11.65
N ILE A 134 -6.22 7.04 -11.39
CA ILE A 134 -5.18 7.38 -12.38
C ILE A 134 -4.55 6.11 -12.98
N ARG A 135 -4.24 5.13 -12.12
CA ARG A 135 -3.68 3.84 -12.55
C ARG A 135 -4.66 3.07 -13.44
N ALA A 136 -5.94 3.04 -13.07
CA ALA A 136 -6.98 2.31 -13.81
C ALA A 136 -7.24 2.90 -15.21
N LEU A 137 -7.18 4.23 -15.36
CA LEU A 137 -7.30 4.91 -16.67
C LEU A 137 -6.25 4.44 -17.67
N SER A 138 -5.06 4.08 -17.18
CA SER A 138 -3.88 3.81 -17.99
C SER A 138 -3.80 2.37 -18.51
N LEU A 139 -4.59 1.47 -17.92
CA LEU A 139 -4.67 0.06 -18.31
C LEU A 139 -5.80 -0.20 -19.32
N GLY A 140 -6.67 0.78 -19.60
CA GLY A 140 -7.90 0.56 -20.37
C GLY A 140 -8.96 -0.27 -19.61
N ASP A 141 -8.67 -0.66 -18.37
CA ASP A 141 -9.52 -1.47 -17.48
C ASP A 141 -10.64 -0.67 -16.81
N ALA A 142 -10.65 0.65 -16.96
CA ALA A 142 -11.76 1.48 -16.56
C ALA A 142 -12.70 1.67 -17.76
N PRO A 143 -13.96 1.18 -17.73
CA PRO A 143 -14.99 1.96 -18.41
C PRO A 143 -14.84 3.37 -17.85
N ALA A 144 -14.88 4.40 -18.68
CA ALA A 144 -14.89 5.78 -18.23
C ALA A 144 -16.04 5.93 -17.22
N GLU A 145 -15.79 5.68 -15.94
CA GLU A 145 -16.78 5.82 -14.89
C GLU A 145 -17.23 7.27 -15.00
N ALA A 146 -18.54 7.47 -15.14
CA ALA A 146 -19.13 8.79 -15.21
C ALA A 146 -18.61 9.63 -14.03
N GLY A 147 -17.68 10.55 -14.31
CA GLY A 147 -17.01 11.36 -13.28
C GLY A 147 -15.49 11.21 -13.16
N CYS A 148 -14.81 10.35 -13.92
CA CYS A 148 -13.35 10.38 -14.01
C CYS A 148 -12.88 11.74 -14.55
N ARG A 149 -12.21 12.52 -13.69
CA ARG A 149 -11.60 13.80 -14.03
C ARG A 149 -10.10 13.66 -13.81
N PRO A 150 -9.33 13.17 -14.80
CA PRO A 150 -7.91 12.85 -14.64
C PRO A 150 -7.10 14.00 -14.06
N MET A 151 -7.45 15.25 -14.41
CA MET A 151 -6.83 16.45 -13.85
C MET A 151 -7.15 16.68 -12.37
N ALA A 152 -8.41 16.49 -11.96
CA ALA A 152 -8.79 16.63 -10.55
C ALA A 152 -8.16 15.52 -9.70
N ASP A 153 -8.12 14.30 -10.23
CA ASP A 153 -7.44 13.18 -9.56
C ASP A 153 -5.94 13.40 -9.49
N LEU A 154 -5.32 13.92 -10.55
CA LEU A 154 -3.91 14.28 -10.55
C LEU A 154 -3.62 15.35 -9.50
N ALA A 155 -4.40 16.43 -9.47
CA ALA A 155 -4.30 17.47 -8.46
C ALA A 155 -4.45 16.91 -7.04
N LEU A 156 -5.37 15.96 -6.81
CA LEU A 156 -5.50 15.33 -5.50
C LEU A 156 -4.30 14.41 -5.19
N ALA A 157 -3.82 13.65 -6.16
CA ALA A 157 -2.67 12.75 -6.06
C ALA A 157 -1.36 13.52 -5.78
N THR A 158 -1.24 14.75 -6.28
CA THR A 158 -0.09 15.64 -6.06
C THR A 158 -0.33 16.71 -5.00
N MET A 159 -1.52 16.76 -4.38
CA MET A 159 -1.93 17.82 -3.44
C MET A 159 -1.81 19.23 -4.03
N GLY A 160 -2.18 19.38 -5.30
CA GLY A 160 -2.15 20.65 -6.03
C GLY A 160 -0.75 21.03 -6.51
N HIS A 161 0.26 20.17 -6.35
CA HIS A 161 1.55 20.39 -6.99
C HIS A 161 1.34 20.32 -8.50
N ASP A 162 1.49 21.48 -9.15
CA ASP A 162 1.35 21.63 -10.59
C ASP A 162 2.59 21.04 -11.27
N PRO A 163 2.48 19.90 -11.96
CA PRO A 163 3.59 19.41 -12.73
C PRO A 163 3.67 20.24 -14.01
N ALA A 164 4.80 20.89 -14.23
CA ALA A 164 5.12 21.68 -15.44
C ALA A 164 4.91 20.93 -16.78
N ASP A 165 4.62 19.64 -16.72
CA ASP A 165 4.46 18.70 -17.83
C ASP A 165 3.02 18.67 -18.42
N GLN A 166 2.05 19.39 -17.84
CA GLN A 166 0.63 19.37 -18.25
C GLN A 166 0.19 20.73 -18.81
N ALA A 167 0.70 21.08 -20.00
CA ALA A 167 0.23 22.27 -20.72
C ALA A 167 -1.25 22.12 -21.16
N GLU A 168 -1.97 23.24 -21.23
CA GLU A 168 -3.37 23.27 -21.66
C GLU A 168 -3.52 22.64 -23.07
N GLY A 169 -4.38 21.63 -23.20
CA GLY A 169 -4.61 20.90 -24.45
C GLY A 169 -3.59 19.79 -24.77
N ALA A 170 -2.56 19.59 -23.93
CA ALA A 170 -1.62 18.48 -24.09
C ALA A 170 -2.28 17.13 -23.75
N ALA A 171 -1.76 16.04 -24.33
CA ALA A 171 -2.16 14.70 -23.94
C ALA A 171 -1.85 14.48 -22.45
N PHE A 172 -2.75 13.81 -21.72
CA PHE A 172 -2.52 13.46 -20.32
C PHE A 172 -1.21 12.67 -20.19
N THR A 173 -0.28 13.14 -19.35
CA THR A 173 0.95 12.43 -19.03
C THR A 173 1.19 12.33 -17.51
N LEU A 174 1.92 11.29 -17.10
CA LEU A 174 2.48 11.17 -15.76
C LEU A 174 3.99 11.37 -15.87
N GLY A 175 4.41 12.64 -15.84
CA GLY A 175 5.82 13.02 -15.89
C GLY A 175 6.61 12.54 -14.66
N HIS A 176 7.94 12.57 -14.75
CA HIS A 176 8.80 12.11 -13.65
C HIS A 176 8.66 12.99 -12.41
N GLY A 177 8.39 14.30 -12.58
CA GLY A 177 8.12 15.20 -11.45
C GLY A 177 6.85 14.82 -10.69
N THR A 178 5.75 14.57 -11.40
CA THR A 178 4.51 14.04 -10.80
C THR A 178 4.75 12.74 -10.04
N LEU A 179 5.46 11.80 -10.67
CA LEU A 179 5.72 10.49 -10.09
C LEU A 179 6.61 10.60 -8.84
N ALA A 180 7.56 11.52 -8.82
CA ALA A 180 8.36 11.85 -7.64
C ALA A 180 7.52 12.39 -6.48
N VAL A 181 6.56 13.29 -6.74
CA VAL A 181 5.65 13.82 -5.71
C VAL A 181 4.78 12.71 -5.12
N ILE A 182 4.26 11.81 -5.96
CA ILE A 182 3.47 10.66 -5.51
C ILE A 182 4.37 9.67 -4.74
N ALA A 183 5.60 9.42 -5.19
CA ALA A 183 6.54 8.56 -4.51
C ALA A 183 6.92 9.09 -3.12
N ALA A 184 7.14 10.40 -2.96
CA ALA A 184 7.39 11.02 -1.66
C ALA A 184 6.22 10.82 -0.69
N TYR A 185 4.99 10.84 -1.20
CA TYR A 185 3.81 10.53 -0.40
C TYR A 185 3.75 9.06 0.03
N TYR A 186 3.97 8.12 -0.88
CA TYR A 186 4.05 6.70 -0.54
C TYR A 186 5.15 6.42 0.49
N LEU A 187 6.31 7.06 0.37
CA LEU A 187 7.40 6.97 1.35
C LEU A 187 6.94 7.41 2.76
N ALA A 188 6.26 8.57 2.85
CA ALA A 188 5.73 9.05 4.12
C ALA A 188 4.66 8.11 4.72
N LEU A 189 3.83 7.47 3.89
CA LEU A 189 2.87 6.46 4.33
C LEU A 189 3.58 5.21 4.89
N ALA A 190 4.61 4.74 4.20
CA ALA A 190 5.39 3.58 4.63
C ALA A 190 6.06 3.82 5.99
N ASP A 191 6.64 5.00 6.18
CA ASP A 191 7.28 5.38 7.44
C ASP A 191 6.26 5.49 8.59
N ARG A 192 5.07 6.04 8.32
CA ARG A 192 3.96 6.07 9.30
C ARG A 192 3.44 4.69 9.67
N LEU A 193 3.27 3.79 8.70
CA LEU A 193 2.86 2.40 8.98
C LEU A 193 3.90 1.68 9.83
N HIS A 194 5.19 1.88 9.55
CA HIS A 194 6.26 1.30 10.33
C HIS A 194 6.29 1.83 11.77
N ALA A 195 6.08 3.14 11.97
CA ALA A 195 5.96 3.71 13.31
C ALA A 195 4.78 3.09 14.08
N ILE A 196 3.60 2.98 13.44
CA ILE A 196 2.42 2.33 14.04
C ILE A 196 2.70 0.88 14.44
N LEU A 197 3.50 0.17 13.66
CA LEU A 197 3.86 -1.22 13.94
C LEU A 197 4.88 -1.35 15.08
N LEU A 198 5.83 -0.42 15.20
CA LEU A 198 6.86 -0.40 16.24
C LEU A 198 6.39 0.13 17.60
N ASP A 199 5.40 1.04 17.61
CA ASP A 199 4.83 1.59 18.84
C ASP A 199 3.86 0.62 19.56
N ARG A 200 3.84 -0.65 19.16
CA ARG A 200 2.98 -1.73 19.67
C ARG A 200 3.78 -2.76 20.47
#